data_AF-A0A8C6SJ17-F1
#
_entry.id   AF-A0A8C6SJ17-F1
#
_cell.length_a   1.000
_cell.length_b   1.000
_cell.length_c   1.000
_cell.angle_alpha   90.00
_cell.angle_beta   90.00
_cell.angle_gamma   90.00
#
_symmetry.space_group_name_H-M   'P 1'
#
loop_
_entity.id
_entity.type
_entity.pdbx_description
1 polymer ?
#
loop_
_entity_poly.entity_id
_entity_poly.type
_entity_poly.pdbx_seq_one_letter_code
_entity_poly.pdbx_strand_id
1 'polypeptide(L)'
;MKIASFNVQRFGESKVSKPDVLSTLVKIVSRYDIILILEVVDKSEESVKKLLTKLNKFCKTRQIQYKSQLSARLGRSTYKEQFLFLYRDYVELTHSYQYKDNKADNPDVFAREPYILHFKPRNTVLEDIVLIPVHTTPEDSKNELNALHAVSMVVRKKWNTDVCGFISGVLSKKMKKISIRTDKKFHWLIGDDVDTTVITTNDHTYDRIVVYGDVMTDGIEPDSAKPFNFHLFIACTFLLKALEVSDHYPVEVELRRRSPPQEAQK
;
A
#
# COMPACT_ATOMS: atom_id res chain seq x y z
N MET A 1 4.59 13.45 -4.28
CA MET A 1 3.44 12.94 -3.50
C MET A 1 3.85 11.62 -2.90
N LYS A 2 3.68 11.40 -1.59
CA LYS A 2 4.18 10.22 -0.89
C LYS A 2 3.10 9.14 -0.75
N ILE A 3 3.41 7.93 -1.19
CA ILE A 3 2.53 6.76 -1.16
C ILE A 3 3.18 5.67 -0.31
N ALA A 4 2.40 4.91 0.45
CA ALA A 4 2.93 3.77 1.20
C ALA A 4 1.98 2.56 1.26
N SER A 5 2.57 1.39 1.51
CA SER A 5 1.90 0.22 2.07
C SER A 5 2.32 0.03 3.50
N PHE A 6 1.43 -0.48 4.35
CA PHE A 6 1.80 -0.92 5.67
C PHE A 6 0.96 -2.13 6.07
N ASN A 7 1.61 -3.29 6.21
CA ASN A 7 1.02 -4.37 6.98
C ASN A 7 1.03 -3.98 8.46
N VAL A 8 -0.15 -3.75 9.03
CA VAL A 8 -0.31 -3.48 10.46
C VAL A 8 -0.90 -4.74 11.08
N GLN A 9 -0.01 -5.60 11.60
CA GLN A 9 -0.34 -6.94 12.05
C GLN A 9 -1.66 -6.97 12.85
N ARG A 10 -2.66 -7.66 12.29
CA ARG A 10 -4.01 -7.78 12.86
C ARG A 10 -4.60 -6.45 13.30
N PHE A 11 -4.65 -5.46 12.41
CA PHE A 11 -5.25 -4.16 12.69
C PHE A 11 -6.74 -4.32 13.05
N GLY A 12 -7.10 -3.84 14.24
CA GLY A 12 -8.47 -3.89 14.75
C GLY A 12 -8.61 -3.25 16.12
N GLU A 13 -9.74 -3.47 16.79
CA GLU A 13 -10.10 -2.83 18.05
C GLU A 13 -9.05 -2.98 19.14
N SER A 14 -8.45 -4.18 19.28
CA SER A 14 -7.39 -4.46 20.25
C SER A 14 -6.12 -3.62 20.03
N LYS A 15 -5.85 -3.22 18.78
CA LYS A 15 -4.69 -2.40 18.43
C LYS A 15 -4.96 -0.93 18.74
N VAL A 16 -6.12 -0.43 18.31
CA VAL A 16 -6.48 0.98 18.50
C VAL A 16 -6.98 1.31 19.91
N SER A 17 -7.20 0.31 20.77
CA SER A 17 -7.49 0.51 22.19
C SER A 17 -6.24 0.94 22.97
N LYS A 18 -5.04 0.56 22.53
CA LYS A 18 -3.75 0.96 23.10
C LYS A 18 -3.42 2.41 22.66
N PRO A 19 -3.38 3.39 23.58
CA PRO A 19 -3.18 4.79 23.22
C PRO A 19 -1.86 5.07 22.50
N ASP A 20 -0.77 4.43 22.93
CA ASP A 20 0.57 4.63 22.35
C ASP A 20 0.68 4.04 20.94
N VAL A 21 0.07 2.88 20.70
CA VAL A 21 0.02 2.28 19.37
C VAL A 21 -0.82 3.14 18.43
N LEU A 22 -2.02 3.57 18.86
CA LEU A 22 -2.85 4.47 18.05
C LEU A 22 -2.14 5.80 17.75
N SER A 23 -1.47 6.39 18.74
CA SER A 23 -0.69 7.63 18.56
C SER A 23 0.44 7.43 17.55
N THR A 24 1.14 6.30 17.62
CA THR A 24 2.22 5.94 16.68
C THR A 24 1.68 5.72 15.27
N LEU A 25 0.59 4.97 15.12
CA LEU A 25 -0.07 4.78 13.82
C LEU A 25 -0.49 6.10 13.20
N VAL A 26 -1.07 7.02 13.98
CA VAL A 26 -1.43 8.36 13.48
C VAL A 26 -0.21 9.13 12.98
N LYS A 27 0.90 9.10 13.72
CA LYS A 27 2.15 9.74 13.30
C LYS A 27 2.68 9.12 12.01
N ILE A 28 2.70 7.79 11.91
CA ILE A 28 3.13 7.07 10.70
C ILE A 28 2.24 7.44 9.51
N VAL A 29 0.92 7.25 9.63
CA VAL A 29 -0.06 7.51 8.57
C VAL A 29 -0.03 8.97 8.10
N SER A 30 0.14 9.94 9.01
CA SER A 30 0.16 11.37 8.67
C SER A 30 1.29 11.79 7.72
N ARG A 31 2.31 10.93 7.52
CA ARG A 31 3.43 11.16 6.60
C ARG A 31 3.04 11.02 5.13
N TYR A 32 1.95 10.30 4.84
CA TYR A 32 1.63 9.85 3.50
C TYR A 32 0.42 10.58 2.92
N ASP A 33 0.45 10.82 1.62
CA ASP A 33 -0.66 11.39 0.87
C ASP A 33 -1.71 10.31 0.57
N ILE A 34 -1.24 9.08 0.30
CA ILE A 34 -2.03 7.86 0.21
C ILE A 34 -1.30 6.77 0.98
N ILE A 35 -1.99 6.03 1.84
CA ILE A 35 -1.45 4.82 2.47
C ILE A 35 -2.46 3.69 2.41
N LEU A 36 -1.98 2.52 2.02
CA LEU A 36 -2.66 1.24 2.14
C LEU A 36 -2.30 0.61 3.48
N ILE A 37 -3.30 0.26 4.28
CA ILE A 37 -3.16 -0.56 5.49
C ILE A 37 -3.69 -1.97 5.16
N LEU A 38 -2.85 -2.98 5.37
CA LEU A 38 -3.20 -4.40 5.25
C LEU A 38 -3.60 -4.99 6.61
N GLU A 39 -4.10 -6.23 6.59
CA GLU A 39 -4.52 -6.98 7.79
C GLU A 39 -5.59 -6.31 8.66
N VAL A 40 -6.52 -5.57 8.04
CA VAL A 40 -7.68 -5.05 8.78
C VAL A 40 -8.66 -6.19 9.05
N VAL A 41 -8.73 -6.65 10.30
CA VAL A 41 -9.53 -7.82 10.71
C VAL A 41 -10.87 -7.45 11.37
N ASP A 42 -11.09 -6.15 11.59
CA ASP A 42 -12.22 -5.61 12.35
C ASP A 42 -13.54 -5.66 11.56
N LYS A 43 -14.50 -6.45 12.05
CA LYS A 43 -15.83 -6.57 11.45
C LYS A 43 -16.74 -5.36 11.71
N SER A 44 -16.53 -4.62 12.80
CA SER A 44 -17.37 -3.48 13.18
C SER A 44 -16.98 -2.19 12.44
N GLU A 45 -15.76 -2.17 11.87
CA GLU A 45 -15.09 -1.01 11.28
C GLU A 45 -14.83 0.15 12.29
N GLU A 46 -15.10 -0.06 13.58
CA GLU A 46 -14.90 0.96 14.62
C GLU A 46 -13.42 1.32 14.79
N SER A 47 -12.52 0.36 14.57
CA SER A 47 -11.08 0.64 14.59
C SER A 47 -10.65 1.61 13.49
N VAL A 48 -11.24 1.49 12.29
CA VAL A 48 -11.01 2.39 11.16
C VAL A 48 -11.53 3.79 11.49
N LYS A 49 -12.77 3.89 11.99
CA LYS A 49 -13.37 5.17 12.41
C LYS A 49 -12.56 5.87 13.50
N LYS A 50 -12.08 5.12 14.49
CA LYS A 50 -11.25 5.63 15.59
C LYS A 50 -9.90 6.15 15.07
N LEU A 51 -9.23 5.40 14.19
CA LEU A 51 -7.99 5.83 13.56
C LEU A 51 -8.20 7.11 12.74
N LEU A 52 -9.20 7.13 11.86
CA LEU A 52 -9.50 8.27 10.99
C LEU A 52 -9.83 9.54 11.79
N THR A 53 -10.65 9.40 12.83
CA THR A 53 -11.01 10.52 13.72
C THR A 53 -9.78 11.11 14.41
N LYS A 54 -8.91 10.24 14.96
CA LYS A 54 -7.68 10.69 15.63
C LYS A 54 -6.70 11.32 14.64
N LEU A 55 -6.58 10.75 13.44
CA LEU A 55 -5.74 11.27 12.35
C LEU A 55 -6.20 12.66 11.90
N ASN A 56 -7.49 12.84 11.63
CA ASN A 56 -8.03 14.14 11.21
C ASN A 56 -7.93 15.20 12.32
N LYS A 57 -8.07 14.79 13.60
CA LYS A 57 -7.79 15.69 14.72
C LYS A 57 -6.32 16.10 14.79
N PHE A 58 -5.39 15.17 14.55
CA PHE A 58 -3.95 15.43 14.55
C PHE A 58 -3.53 16.36 13.39
N CYS A 59 -4.13 16.19 12.21
CA CYS A 59 -3.81 16.95 11.01
C CYS A 59 -4.55 18.30 10.91
N LYS A 60 -5.47 18.61 11.84
CA LYS A 60 -6.31 19.81 11.80
C LYS A 60 -5.52 21.12 11.68
N THR A 61 -4.39 21.23 12.37
CA THR A 61 -3.54 22.43 12.33
C THR A 61 -2.89 22.69 10.97
N ARG A 62 -2.75 21.64 10.15
CA ARG A 62 -2.23 21.72 8.78
C ARG A 62 -3.33 21.87 7.74
N GLN A 63 -4.60 21.99 8.16
CA GLN A 63 -5.77 22.02 7.28
C GLN A 63 -5.86 20.82 6.33
N ILE A 64 -5.36 19.66 6.77
CA ILE A 64 -5.43 18.41 6.00
C ILE A 64 -6.53 17.55 6.59
N GLN A 65 -7.41 17.03 5.72
CA GLN A 65 -8.36 15.97 6.05
C GLN A 65 -7.99 14.70 5.31
N TYR A 66 -8.11 13.56 5.97
CA TYR A 66 -8.05 12.25 5.36
C TYR A 66 -9.47 11.71 5.12
N LYS A 67 -9.60 10.97 4.02
CA LYS A 67 -10.73 10.11 3.69
C LYS A 67 -10.27 8.66 3.80
N SER A 68 -11.22 7.75 4.03
CA SER A 68 -10.99 6.31 4.08
C SER A 68 -11.78 5.59 3.01
N GLN A 69 -11.20 4.56 2.42
CA GLN A 69 -11.89 3.63 1.54
C GLN A 69 -11.52 2.20 1.90
N LEU A 70 -12.52 1.37 2.19
CA LEU A 70 -12.34 0.02 2.72
C LEU A 70 -12.86 -1.02 1.72
N SER A 71 -12.14 -2.14 1.57
CA SER A 71 -12.57 -3.25 0.72
C SER A 71 -13.65 -4.10 1.39
N ALA A 72 -14.20 -5.07 0.65
CA ALA A 72 -14.94 -6.17 1.25
C ALA A 72 -14.05 -6.99 2.21
N ARG A 73 -14.67 -7.76 3.13
CA ARG A 73 -13.97 -8.71 4.01
C ARG A 73 -13.65 -9.99 3.22
N LEU A 74 -12.38 -10.26 3.00
CA LEU A 74 -11.89 -11.32 2.11
C LEU A 74 -11.01 -12.33 2.86
N GLY A 75 -10.91 -13.55 2.34
CA GLY A 75 -10.22 -14.67 2.96
C GLY A 75 -10.92 -15.98 2.61
N ARG A 76 -10.21 -17.11 2.54
CA ARG A 76 -10.84 -18.42 2.31
C ARG A 76 -11.46 -19.02 3.58
N SER A 77 -10.90 -18.73 4.75
CA SER A 77 -11.33 -19.29 6.04
C SER A 77 -12.28 -18.34 6.81
N THR A 78 -12.53 -18.63 8.09
CA THR A 78 -13.22 -17.73 9.01
C THR A 78 -12.42 -16.47 9.33
N TYR A 79 -11.09 -16.55 9.19
CA TYR A 79 -10.20 -15.40 9.27
C TYR A 79 -10.31 -14.60 7.96
N LYS A 80 -10.75 -13.34 8.08
CA LYS A 80 -10.95 -12.43 6.96
C LYS A 80 -10.26 -11.10 7.24
N GLU A 81 -9.77 -10.49 6.17
CA GLU A 81 -9.07 -9.21 6.17
C GLU A 81 -9.73 -8.22 5.21
N GLN A 82 -9.41 -6.94 5.34
CA GLN A 82 -9.77 -5.86 4.43
C GLN A 82 -8.53 -5.05 4.06
N PHE A 83 -8.56 -4.47 2.87
CA PHE A 83 -7.65 -3.43 2.42
C PHE A 83 -8.23 -2.07 2.78
N LEU A 84 -7.52 -1.30 3.59
CA LEU A 84 -7.91 0.07 3.95
C LEU A 84 -7.00 1.07 3.26
N PHE A 85 -7.57 1.93 2.42
CA PHE A 85 -6.89 3.10 1.90
C PHE A 85 -7.24 4.32 2.76
N LEU A 86 -6.22 5.04 3.22
CA LEU A 86 -6.34 6.37 3.79
C LEU A 86 -5.63 7.35 2.87
N TYR A 87 -6.32 8.41 2.45
CA TYR A 87 -5.76 9.39 1.53
C TYR A 87 -6.20 10.81 1.88
N ARG A 88 -5.32 11.78 1.62
CA ARG A 88 -5.62 13.20 1.85
C ARG A 88 -6.70 13.67 0.87
N ASP A 89 -7.56 14.55 1.34
CA ASP A 89 -8.74 15.05 0.63
C ASP A 89 -8.46 15.75 -0.71
N TYR A 90 -7.25 16.28 -0.88
CA TYR A 90 -6.80 16.85 -2.15
C TYR A 90 -6.43 15.81 -3.21
N VAL A 91 -6.26 14.53 -2.83
CA VAL A 91 -6.12 13.42 -3.80
C VAL A 91 -7.52 12.96 -4.18
N GLU A 92 -7.84 13.03 -5.47
CA GLU A 92 -9.17 12.68 -5.96
C GLU A 92 -9.24 11.16 -6.24
N LEU A 93 -10.13 10.45 -5.54
CA LEU A 93 -10.49 9.07 -5.89
C LEU A 93 -11.57 9.10 -6.96
N THR A 94 -11.25 8.66 -8.18
CA THR A 94 -12.20 8.68 -9.31
C THR A 94 -13.02 7.41 -9.37
N HIS A 95 -12.39 6.25 -9.13
CA HIS A 95 -13.03 4.95 -9.21
C HIS A 95 -12.42 3.98 -8.21
N SER A 96 -13.23 3.03 -7.75
CA SER A 96 -12.72 1.85 -7.04
C SER A 96 -13.57 0.63 -7.36
N TYR A 97 -12.98 -0.56 -7.32
CA TYR A 97 -13.74 -1.81 -7.40
C TYR A 97 -12.98 -2.99 -6.79
N GLN A 98 -13.72 -3.95 -6.28
CA GLN A 98 -13.21 -5.25 -5.87
C GLN A 98 -13.02 -6.13 -7.11
N TYR A 99 -11.80 -6.59 -7.37
CA TYR A 99 -11.55 -7.54 -8.46
C TYR A 99 -12.37 -8.81 -8.22
N LYS A 100 -13.06 -9.30 -9.27
CA LYS A 100 -13.83 -10.54 -9.21
C LYS A 100 -12.97 -11.66 -9.78
N ASP A 101 -12.65 -12.63 -8.95
CA ASP A 101 -11.80 -13.75 -9.33
C ASP A 101 -12.59 -14.96 -9.83
N ASN A 102 -13.39 -14.73 -10.87
CA ASN A 102 -14.33 -15.69 -11.42
C ASN A 102 -13.94 -16.15 -12.83
N LYS A 103 -12.64 -16.30 -13.10
CA LYS A 103 -12.18 -16.83 -14.39
C LYS A 103 -12.67 -18.26 -14.56
N ALA A 104 -13.27 -18.57 -15.71
CA ALA A 104 -13.88 -19.87 -15.98
C ALA A 104 -12.93 -21.05 -15.77
N ASP A 105 -11.65 -20.90 -16.15
CA ASP A 105 -10.66 -21.97 -16.10
C ASP A 105 -9.88 -22.03 -14.78
N ASN A 106 -9.99 -21.00 -13.92
CA ASN A 106 -9.26 -20.92 -12.65
C ASN A 106 -9.97 -19.94 -11.68
N PRO A 107 -11.13 -20.33 -11.13
CA PRO A 107 -11.84 -19.49 -10.16
C PRO A 107 -11.12 -19.48 -8.81
N ASP A 108 -11.24 -18.39 -8.06
CA ASP A 108 -10.75 -18.25 -6.67
C ASP A 108 -9.23 -18.47 -6.50
N VAL A 109 -8.40 -17.83 -7.32
CA VAL A 109 -6.93 -17.82 -7.19
C VAL A 109 -6.47 -16.99 -5.99
N PHE A 110 -7.07 -15.82 -5.76
CA PHE A 110 -6.70 -14.95 -4.65
C PHE A 110 -7.45 -15.32 -3.39
N ALA A 111 -6.73 -15.53 -2.28
CA ALA A 111 -7.39 -15.64 -0.97
C ALA A 111 -8.05 -14.33 -0.55
N ARG A 112 -7.47 -13.20 -0.98
CA ARG A 112 -7.96 -11.83 -0.79
C ARG A 112 -7.86 -11.11 -2.12
N GLU A 113 -8.97 -11.06 -2.85
CA GLU A 113 -9.02 -10.44 -4.17
C GLU A 113 -8.55 -8.97 -4.11
N PRO A 114 -7.80 -8.48 -5.11
CA PRO A 114 -7.33 -7.09 -5.10
C PRO A 114 -8.45 -6.06 -5.07
N TYR A 115 -8.36 -5.08 -4.16
CA TYR A 115 -9.26 -3.93 -4.12
C TYR A 115 -8.64 -2.72 -4.82
N ILE A 116 -9.06 -2.48 -6.06
CA ILE A 116 -8.35 -1.61 -7.01
C ILE A 116 -8.93 -0.19 -6.94
N LEU A 117 -8.05 0.81 -6.78
CA LEU A 117 -8.43 2.22 -6.69
C LEU A 117 -7.71 3.05 -7.75
N HIS A 118 -8.44 3.97 -8.38
CA HIS A 118 -7.94 4.88 -9.39
C HIS A 118 -7.99 6.32 -8.86
N PHE A 119 -6.82 6.91 -8.66
CA PHE A 119 -6.66 8.26 -8.13
C PHE A 119 -6.20 9.23 -9.22
N LYS A 120 -6.57 10.49 -9.05
CA LYS A 120 -5.92 11.64 -9.69
C LYS A 120 -5.07 12.37 -8.64
N PRO A 121 -3.74 12.18 -8.67
CA PRO A 121 -2.83 12.95 -7.84
C PRO A 121 -2.93 14.46 -8.11
N ARG A 122 -2.53 15.27 -7.12
CA ARG A 122 -2.30 16.70 -7.32
C ARG A 122 -0.83 17.03 -7.20
N ASN A 123 -0.40 18.04 -7.99
CA ASN A 123 0.97 18.58 -7.97
C ASN A 123 2.06 17.55 -8.30
N THR A 124 1.74 16.55 -9.11
CA THR A 124 2.68 15.54 -9.62
C THR A 124 2.79 15.59 -11.13
N VAL A 125 3.85 15.00 -11.68
CA VAL A 125 4.00 14.82 -13.13
C VAL A 125 3.00 13.81 -13.69
N LEU A 126 2.62 12.81 -12.89
CA LEU A 126 1.55 11.86 -13.20
C LEU A 126 0.18 12.49 -12.92
N GLU A 127 -0.76 12.33 -13.85
CA GLU A 127 -2.11 12.90 -13.76
C GLU A 127 -3.15 11.91 -13.24
N ASP A 128 -2.92 10.62 -13.48
CA ASP A 128 -3.68 9.50 -12.96
C ASP A 128 -2.73 8.43 -12.42
N ILE A 129 -3.15 7.71 -11.39
CA ILE A 129 -2.48 6.49 -10.92
C ILE A 129 -3.53 5.47 -10.53
N VAL A 130 -3.21 4.20 -10.76
CA VAL A 130 -4.03 3.09 -10.29
C VAL A 130 -3.25 2.27 -9.27
N LEU A 131 -3.83 2.04 -8.09
CA LEU A 131 -3.23 1.24 -7.02
C LEU A 131 -3.93 -0.13 -6.95
N ILE A 132 -3.13 -1.20 -7.05
CA ILE A 132 -3.59 -2.59 -6.99
C ILE A 132 -2.93 -3.26 -5.79
N PRO A 133 -3.64 -3.36 -4.64
CA PRO A 133 -3.11 -4.01 -3.46
C PRO A 133 -3.15 -5.52 -3.60
N VAL A 134 -2.16 -6.21 -3.04
CA VAL A 134 -2.19 -7.66 -2.85
C VAL A 134 -1.58 -8.03 -1.50
N HIS A 135 -2.24 -8.93 -0.77
CA HIS A 135 -1.70 -9.56 0.43
C HIS A 135 -1.78 -11.07 0.26
N THR A 136 -0.70 -11.67 -0.24
CA THR A 136 -0.70 -13.09 -0.61
C THR A 136 -0.69 -14.00 0.60
N THR A 137 -1.24 -15.21 0.47
CA THR A 137 -0.99 -16.28 1.43
C THR A 137 0.43 -16.84 1.26
N PRO A 138 1.15 -17.19 2.34
CA PRO A 138 2.44 -17.85 2.23
C PRO A 138 2.40 -19.11 1.35
N GLU A 139 1.32 -19.89 1.47
CA GLU A 139 1.15 -21.19 0.81
C GLU A 139 0.89 -21.07 -0.70
N ASP A 140 0.23 -20.00 -1.16
CA ASP A 140 -0.22 -19.84 -2.55
C ASP A 140 0.36 -18.60 -3.26
N SER A 141 1.30 -17.89 -2.60
CA SER A 141 1.89 -16.64 -3.07
C SER A 141 2.33 -16.67 -4.54
N LYS A 142 2.94 -17.77 -5.00
CA LYS A 142 3.37 -17.92 -6.40
C LYS A 142 2.21 -17.80 -7.39
N ASN A 143 1.08 -18.45 -7.12
CA ASN A 143 -0.08 -18.45 -8.02
C ASN A 143 -0.81 -17.12 -7.95
N GLU A 144 -1.01 -16.56 -6.76
CA GLU A 144 -1.60 -15.23 -6.55
C GLU A 144 -0.82 -14.14 -7.33
N LEU A 145 0.51 -14.16 -7.24
CA LEU A 145 1.35 -13.18 -7.94
C LEU A 145 1.40 -13.40 -9.46
N ASN A 146 1.30 -14.64 -9.92
CA ASN A 146 1.14 -14.91 -11.35
C ASN A 146 -0.20 -14.38 -11.86
N ALA A 147 -1.28 -14.55 -11.09
CA ALA A 147 -2.58 -14.00 -11.43
C ALA A 147 -2.58 -12.47 -11.42
N LEU A 148 -1.76 -11.83 -10.57
CA LEU A 148 -1.63 -10.37 -10.51
C LEU A 148 -1.17 -9.76 -11.84
N HIS A 149 -0.33 -10.48 -12.61
CA HIS A 149 0.01 -10.05 -13.97
C HIS A 149 -1.25 -9.93 -14.84
N ALA A 150 -2.15 -10.91 -14.82
CA ALA A 150 -3.39 -10.81 -15.58
C ALA A 150 -4.31 -9.70 -15.06
N VAL A 151 -4.38 -9.48 -13.73
CA VAL A 151 -5.13 -8.36 -13.14
C VAL A 151 -4.61 -7.03 -13.67
N SER A 152 -3.28 -6.85 -13.75
CA SER A 152 -2.67 -5.65 -14.30
C SER A 152 -3.15 -5.34 -15.72
N MET A 153 -3.24 -6.35 -16.57
CA MET A 153 -3.65 -6.21 -17.97
C MET A 153 -5.13 -5.85 -18.08
N VAL A 154 -5.99 -6.47 -17.26
CA VAL A 154 -7.42 -6.14 -17.19
C VAL A 154 -7.61 -4.69 -16.76
N VAL A 155 -6.90 -4.24 -15.73
CA VAL A 155 -6.99 -2.88 -15.20
C VAL A 155 -6.54 -1.85 -16.24
N ARG A 156 -5.37 -2.07 -16.86
CA ARG A 156 -4.86 -1.20 -17.93
C ARG A 156 -5.85 -1.08 -19.08
N LYS A 157 -6.42 -2.20 -19.53
CA LYS A 157 -7.43 -2.19 -20.59
C LYS A 157 -8.71 -1.46 -20.16
N LYS A 158 -9.15 -1.63 -18.91
CA LYS A 158 -10.38 -1.02 -18.38
C LYS A 158 -10.31 0.51 -18.36
N TRP A 159 -9.16 1.07 -17.97
CA TRP A 159 -9.00 2.52 -17.82
C TRP A 159 -8.10 3.16 -18.88
N ASN A 160 -7.63 2.39 -19.86
CA ASN A 160 -6.74 2.84 -20.93
C ASN A 160 -5.54 3.65 -20.38
N THR A 161 -4.92 3.13 -19.33
CA THR A 161 -3.79 3.78 -18.65
C THR A 161 -2.60 2.83 -18.60
N ASP A 162 -1.40 3.40 -18.71
CA ASP A 162 -0.14 2.72 -18.44
C ASP A 162 0.39 3.03 -17.04
N VAL A 163 -0.35 3.81 -16.25
CA VAL A 163 0.06 4.29 -14.93
C VAL A 163 -0.53 3.40 -13.83
N CYS A 164 0.02 2.20 -13.70
CA CYS A 164 -0.37 1.24 -12.67
C CYS A 164 0.74 1.02 -11.63
N GLY A 165 0.44 1.35 -10.37
CA GLY A 165 1.23 0.99 -9.20
C GLY A 165 0.67 -0.25 -8.52
N PHE A 166 1.51 -1.26 -8.32
CA PHE A 166 1.24 -2.42 -7.50
C PHE A 166 1.90 -2.23 -6.15
N ILE A 167 1.14 -2.52 -5.11
CA ILE A 167 1.64 -2.48 -3.75
C ILE A 167 1.38 -3.87 -3.16
N SER A 168 2.45 -4.62 -2.89
CA SER A 168 2.40 -6.04 -2.52
C SER A 168 2.95 -6.26 -1.12
N GLY A 169 2.26 -7.08 -0.33
CA GLY A 169 2.81 -7.78 0.82
C GLY A 169 3.37 -9.16 0.44
N VAL A 170 4.21 -9.71 1.34
CA VAL A 170 4.85 -11.04 1.37
C VAL A 170 5.23 -11.66 0.02
N LEU A 171 6.37 -11.23 -0.55
CA LEU A 171 7.05 -11.94 -1.63
C LEU A 171 8.31 -12.67 -1.16
N SER A 172 8.40 -13.98 -1.38
CA SER A 172 9.64 -14.73 -1.15
C SER A 172 10.72 -14.40 -2.20
N LYS A 173 11.97 -14.14 -1.75
CA LYS A 173 13.18 -13.97 -2.60
C LYS A 173 13.40 -15.09 -3.63
N LYS A 174 12.81 -16.27 -3.40
CA LYS A 174 12.98 -17.46 -4.25
C LYS A 174 12.13 -17.43 -5.53
N MET A 175 11.20 -16.49 -5.68
CA MET A 175 10.22 -16.46 -6.78
C MET A 175 10.70 -15.70 -8.04
N LYS A 176 11.82 -16.11 -8.63
CA LYS A 176 12.42 -15.41 -9.79
C LYS A 176 11.71 -15.64 -11.14
N LYS A 177 10.85 -16.66 -11.25
CA LYS A 177 10.25 -17.12 -12.53
C LYS A 177 8.74 -16.81 -12.68
N ILE A 178 8.20 -15.93 -11.84
CA ILE A 178 6.79 -15.52 -11.94
C ILE A 178 6.61 -14.44 -13.02
N SER A 179 5.43 -14.36 -13.61
CA SER A 179 5.15 -13.49 -14.77
C SER A 179 5.47 -12.02 -14.52
N ILE A 180 5.16 -11.52 -13.32
CA ILE A 180 5.44 -10.13 -12.90
C ILE A 180 6.94 -9.85 -12.65
N ARG A 181 7.78 -10.90 -12.55
CA ARG A 181 9.25 -10.77 -12.44
C ARG A 181 9.95 -10.88 -13.79
N THR A 182 9.40 -11.66 -14.70
CA THR A 182 9.99 -11.89 -16.02
C THR A 182 9.59 -10.84 -17.05
N ASP A 183 8.44 -10.20 -16.88
CA ASP A 183 8.00 -9.09 -17.72
C ASP A 183 8.76 -7.80 -17.35
N LYS A 184 9.60 -7.33 -18.28
CA LYS A 184 10.49 -6.16 -18.10
C LYS A 184 9.74 -4.84 -17.92
N LYS A 185 8.43 -4.79 -18.22
CA LYS A 185 7.62 -3.61 -17.96
C LYS A 185 7.27 -3.44 -16.48
N PHE A 186 7.52 -4.44 -15.64
CA PHE A 186 7.36 -4.31 -14.19
C PHE A 186 8.69 -3.95 -13.55
N HIS A 187 8.72 -2.77 -12.93
CA HIS A 187 9.89 -2.25 -12.23
C HIS A 187 9.69 -2.42 -10.74
N TRP A 188 10.58 -3.20 -10.13
CA TRP A 188 10.56 -3.50 -8.70
C TRP A 188 11.31 -2.41 -7.96
N LEU A 189 10.58 -1.51 -7.30
CA LEU A 189 11.18 -0.37 -6.61
C LEU A 189 11.76 -0.76 -5.25
N ILE A 190 11.23 -1.82 -4.62
CA ILE A 190 11.79 -2.42 -3.40
C ILE A 190 12.46 -3.74 -3.76
N GLY A 191 13.80 -3.75 -3.70
CA GLY A 191 14.68 -4.86 -4.08
C GLY A 191 14.65 -6.07 -3.15
N ASP A 192 15.12 -7.23 -3.63
CA ASP A 192 15.12 -8.52 -2.90
C ASP A 192 16.02 -8.58 -1.67
N ASP A 193 16.86 -7.58 -1.50
CA ASP A 193 17.83 -7.40 -0.44
C ASP A 193 17.40 -6.35 0.59
N VAL A 194 16.22 -5.76 0.42
CA VAL A 194 15.69 -4.71 1.29
C VAL A 194 14.81 -5.29 2.40
N ASP A 195 15.32 -5.34 3.63
CA ASP A 195 14.57 -5.78 4.81
C ASP A 195 13.36 -4.87 5.09
N THR A 196 12.17 -5.48 5.15
CA THR A 196 10.90 -4.78 5.40
C THR A 196 10.27 -5.20 6.72
N THR A 197 11.01 -5.88 7.60
CA THR A 197 10.49 -6.36 8.88
C THR A 197 11.07 -5.62 10.07
N VAL A 198 10.28 -5.54 11.13
CA VAL A 198 10.69 -4.95 12.41
C VAL A 198 11.74 -5.81 13.11
N ILE A 199 11.71 -7.12 12.91
CA ILE A 199 12.65 -8.06 13.53
C ILE A 199 13.99 -7.99 12.78
N THR A 200 14.97 -7.30 13.37
CA THR A 200 16.30 -7.09 12.77
C THR A 200 17.23 -8.32 12.81
N THR A 201 16.76 -9.46 13.31
CA THR A 201 17.53 -10.71 13.37
C THR A 201 17.32 -11.59 12.13
N ASN A 202 16.52 -11.13 11.17
CA ASN A 202 16.34 -11.77 9.87
C ASN A 202 16.54 -10.73 8.75
N ASP A 203 16.63 -11.19 7.49
CA ASP A 203 16.76 -10.35 6.30
C ASP A 203 15.53 -10.48 5.39
N HIS A 204 14.34 -10.69 5.98
CA HIS A 204 13.14 -10.99 5.22
C HIS A 204 12.62 -9.78 4.46
N THR A 205 12.38 -9.97 3.18
CA THR A 205 12.00 -8.91 2.24
C THR A 205 10.61 -9.20 1.70
N TYR A 206 9.60 -8.87 2.49
CA TYR A 206 8.22 -9.26 2.22
C TYR A 206 7.49 -8.22 1.40
N ASP A 207 7.56 -6.96 1.81
CA ASP A 207 6.75 -5.87 1.29
C ASP A 207 7.41 -5.23 0.08
N ARG A 208 6.61 -4.92 -0.94
CA ARG A 208 7.06 -4.58 -2.28
C ARG A 208 6.25 -3.43 -2.84
N ILE A 209 6.94 -2.59 -3.60
CA ILE A 209 6.33 -1.64 -4.51
C ILE A 209 6.81 -2.02 -5.91
N VAL A 210 5.88 -2.27 -6.81
CA VAL A 210 6.16 -2.61 -8.20
C VAL A 210 5.35 -1.67 -9.08
N VAL A 211 5.97 -1.07 -10.08
CA VAL A 211 5.29 -0.17 -11.01
C VAL A 211 5.32 -0.74 -12.42
N TYR A 212 4.31 -0.42 -13.22
CA TYR A 212 4.22 -0.87 -14.59
C TYR A 212 4.49 0.26 -15.58
N GLY A 213 5.34 0.00 -16.56
CA GLY A 213 5.61 0.88 -17.69
C GLY A 213 6.54 2.05 -17.38
N ASP A 214 7.09 2.63 -18.45
CA ASP A 214 8.09 3.69 -18.35
C ASP A 214 7.47 4.99 -17.82
N VAL A 215 6.22 5.31 -18.19
CA VAL A 215 5.52 6.52 -17.72
C VAL A 215 5.41 6.54 -16.19
N MET A 216 4.97 5.44 -15.57
CA MET A 216 4.88 5.37 -14.11
C MET A 216 6.27 5.44 -13.49
N THR A 217 7.25 4.73 -14.05
CA THR A 217 8.64 4.68 -13.58
C THR A 217 9.30 6.06 -13.62
N ASP A 218 9.16 6.81 -14.72
CA ASP A 218 9.68 8.17 -14.87
C ASP A 218 8.98 9.17 -13.96
N GLY A 219 7.75 8.86 -13.56
CA GLY A 219 6.99 9.60 -12.56
C GLY A 219 7.46 9.40 -11.12
N ILE A 220 8.35 8.43 -10.84
CA ILE A 220 8.90 8.18 -9.50
C ILE A 220 10.09 9.09 -9.23
N GLU A 221 10.12 9.66 -8.03
CA GLU A 221 11.30 10.36 -7.52
C GLU A 221 12.44 9.34 -7.30
N PRO A 222 13.61 9.53 -7.93
CA PRO A 222 14.73 8.60 -7.80
C PRO A 222 15.08 8.31 -6.32
N ASP A 223 15.40 7.06 -6.02
CA ASP A 223 15.81 6.59 -4.67
C ASP A 223 14.81 6.86 -3.54
N SER A 224 13.57 7.24 -3.87
CA SER A 224 12.53 7.49 -2.87
C SER A 224 11.90 6.22 -2.32
N ALA A 225 11.98 5.11 -3.06
CA ALA A 225 11.38 3.84 -2.68
C ALA A 225 12.19 3.13 -1.60
N LYS A 226 11.64 2.97 -0.40
CA LYS A 226 12.33 2.35 0.75
C LYS A 226 11.39 1.91 1.86
N PRO A 227 11.81 1.02 2.77
CA PRO A 227 11.12 0.79 4.03
C PRO A 227 11.27 2.02 4.94
N PHE A 228 10.20 2.36 5.64
CA PHE A 228 10.20 3.37 6.68
C PHE A 228 10.41 2.73 8.05
N ASN A 229 11.66 2.71 8.50
CA ASN A 229 12.00 2.24 9.84
C ASN A 229 11.45 3.20 10.91
N PHE A 230 10.26 2.89 11.43
CA PHE A 230 9.62 3.73 12.44
C PHE A 230 10.25 3.62 13.83
N HIS A 231 11.16 2.67 14.09
CA HIS A 231 11.87 2.56 15.38
C HIS A 231 12.67 3.82 15.68
N LEU A 232 13.45 4.25 14.68
CA LEU A 232 14.29 5.44 14.76
C LEU A 232 13.45 6.71 14.87
N PHE A 233 12.28 6.72 14.20
CA PHE A 233 11.42 7.90 14.13
C PHE A 233 10.71 8.22 15.45
N ILE A 234 10.33 7.20 16.23
CA ILE A 234 9.66 7.40 17.51
C ILE A 234 10.61 7.33 18.71
N ALA A 235 11.93 7.33 18.47
CA ALA A 235 12.97 7.11 19.48
C ALA A 235 12.67 5.89 20.39
N CYS A 236 12.03 4.85 19.82
CA CYS A 236 11.79 3.61 20.55
C CYS A 236 13.04 2.75 20.47
N THR A 237 13.83 2.80 21.54
CA THR A 237 14.97 1.90 21.76
C THR A 237 14.54 0.46 22.02
N PHE A 238 13.25 0.21 22.29
CA PHE A 238 12.72 -1.11 22.63
C PHE A 238 11.96 -1.73 21.47
N LEU A 239 12.57 -2.75 20.83
CA LEU A 239 11.96 -3.60 19.79
C LEU A 239 10.55 -4.08 20.16
N LEU A 240 10.32 -4.44 21.43
CA LEU A 240 9.02 -4.91 21.91
C LEU A 240 7.89 -3.88 21.71
N LYS A 241 8.16 -2.58 21.87
CA LYS A 241 7.16 -1.52 21.66
C LYS A 241 6.83 -1.36 20.18
N ALA A 242 7.81 -1.54 19.31
CA ALA A 242 7.58 -1.51 17.87
C ALA A 242 6.73 -2.69 17.39
N LEU A 243 6.99 -3.88 17.93
CA LEU A 243 6.19 -5.09 17.66
C LEU A 243 4.73 -4.95 18.13
N GLU A 244 4.43 -4.08 19.09
CA GLU A 244 3.03 -3.77 19.42
C GLU A 244 2.31 -3.02 18.30
N VAL A 245 3.05 -2.26 17.48
CA VAL A 245 2.53 -1.53 16.32
C VAL A 245 2.38 -2.48 15.14
N SER A 246 3.47 -3.14 14.72
CA SER A 246 3.48 -4.15 13.67
C SER A 246 4.82 -4.91 13.69
N ASP A 247 4.87 -6.07 13.03
CA ASP A 247 6.08 -6.82 12.68
C ASP A 247 6.65 -6.45 11.30
N HIS A 248 5.95 -5.62 10.53
CA HIS A 248 6.43 -5.06 9.25
C HIS A 248 6.77 -3.58 9.37
N TYR A 249 7.64 -3.07 8.51
CA TYR A 249 7.76 -1.63 8.25
C TYR A 249 6.82 -1.23 7.09
N PRO A 250 6.31 0.01 7.07
CA PRO A 250 5.74 0.55 5.86
C PRO A 250 6.78 0.57 4.74
N VAL A 251 6.41 0.21 3.52
CA VAL A 251 7.20 0.53 2.32
C VAL A 251 6.62 1.77 1.67
N GLU A 252 7.47 2.75 1.38
CA GLU A 252 7.09 4.07 0.88
C GLU A 252 7.76 4.38 -0.47
N VAL A 253 7.14 5.24 -1.27
CA VAL A 253 7.67 5.80 -2.52
C VAL A 253 7.15 7.23 -2.71
N GLU A 254 7.90 8.08 -3.42
CA GLU A 254 7.46 9.42 -3.80
C GLU A 254 7.27 9.57 -5.30
N LEU A 255 6.13 10.14 -5.71
CA LEU A 255 5.93 10.63 -7.07
C LEU A 255 6.58 12.01 -7.24
N ARG A 256 7.26 12.22 -8.37
CA ARG A 256 7.86 13.50 -8.75
C ARG A 256 6.82 14.60 -8.74
N ARG A 257 7.19 15.75 -8.19
CA ARG A 257 6.34 16.93 -8.18
C ARG A 257 6.39 17.62 -9.54
N ARG A 258 5.26 18.19 -9.95
CA ARG A 258 5.23 19.11 -11.10
C ARG A 258 5.95 20.40 -10.68
N SER A 259 6.91 20.87 -11.46
CA SER A 259 7.49 22.20 -11.24
C SER A 259 6.39 23.25 -11.36
N PRO A 260 6.42 24.33 -10.55
CA PRO A 260 5.56 25.48 -10.81
C PRO A 260 5.78 25.96 -12.25
N PRO A 261 4.76 26.46 -12.95
CA PRO A 261 4.99 27.17 -14.20
C PRO A 261 6.03 28.26 -13.94
N GLN A 262 7.12 28.29 -14.70
CA GLN A 262 8.01 29.45 -14.68
C GLN A 262 7.16 30.64 -15.09
N GLU A 263 6.95 31.59 -14.17
CA GLU A 263 6.47 32.92 -14.56
C GLU A 263 7.44 33.42 -15.62
N ALA A 264 6.95 33.55 -16.85
CA ALA A 264 7.69 34.19 -17.91
C ALA A 264 8.04 35.59 -17.40
N GLN A 265 9.30 35.81 -17.04
CA GLN A 265 9.86 37.13 -16.82
C GLN A 265 9.65 37.89 -18.13
N LYS A 266 8.61 38.73 -18.15
CA LYS A 266 8.38 39.76 -19.17
C LYS A 266 8.97 41.06 -18.67
#